data_AF-A0A963SXC5-F1
#
_entry.id   AF-A0A963SXC5-F1
#
_cell.length_a   1.000
_cell.length_b   1.000
_cell.length_c   1.000
_cell.angle_alpha   90.00
_cell.angle_beta   90.00
_cell.angle_gamma   90.00
#
_symmetry.space_group_name_H-M   'P 1'
#
loop_
_entity.id
_entity.type
_entity.pdbx_description
1 polymer ?
#
loop_
_entity_poly.entity_id
_entity_poly.type
_entity_poly.pdbx_seq_one_letter_code
_entity_poly.pdbx_strand_id
1 'polypeptide(L)'
;MKVIICGAGQVGWQIARHLSGESNDVTVVDNNAELVRRATEALDVQGIAGFASYPDVLERAGARDADMIIAATHSDEVNMVTCQVAHSVFGITRKIARLRAQSYLDAIYSDLYRRDHLPIDVVISPEKEVAEAALQRLAAPSTFDTESFMGGRAQLLGVALEEDCPVINTPLRQLTDLFSTLRAIVVGVRREGRLFAPEPGDQLFANDQVYVFCHVEDVSRTLDIFGKTTRKQERIVIIGGGNVGLAVATALEKRTDRIRAKIIEKNRAFAERAADALQRTIVLNGDGMNMELLAEANIDRADAVLAVTDDDKTNILAAVRAKQAGCALAIALINDPTLVPLMAALDIDAYINPRATTVSSILRHIRHGRVRAIYSIGDAEAEVIEAQVLSTSPIAGRLVRDIEFPEGVLMGAVMKGDKVVKPTGDTKIEEDDVIVLFCLAGDVPEVERLLQVSIDFF
;
A
#
# COMPACT_ATOMS: atom_id res chain seq x y z
N MET A 1 10.78 15.45 13.58
CA MET A 1 11.42 14.29 14.24
C MET A 1 12.83 14.12 13.70
N LYS A 2 13.77 13.56 14.47
CA LYS A 2 15.11 13.14 14.00
C LYS A 2 15.10 11.65 13.62
N VAL A 3 15.26 11.35 12.34
CA VAL A 3 15.15 9.99 11.79
C VAL A 3 16.42 9.59 11.07
N ILE A 4 16.94 8.41 11.41
CA ILE A 4 18.07 7.79 10.69
C ILE A 4 17.53 6.69 9.77
N ILE A 5 17.80 6.82 8.47
CA ILE A 5 17.42 5.82 7.46
C ILE A 5 18.69 5.09 7.00
N CYS A 6 18.77 3.81 7.32
CA CYS A 6 19.89 2.95 6.95
C CYS A 6 19.57 2.18 5.67
N GLY A 7 20.24 2.55 4.59
CA GLY A 7 20.04 2.10 3.22
C GLY A 7 19.50 3.22 2.33
N ALA A 8 20.30 3.71 1.39
CA ALA A 8 19.96 4.72 0.38
C ALA A 8 19.48 4.07 -0.94
N GLY A 9 19.07 2.81 -0.90
CA GLY A 9 18.39 2.14 -2.00
C GLY A 9 17.02 2.78 -2.29
N GLN A 10 16.28 2.24 -3.25
CA GLN A 10 15.00 2.83 -3.71
C GLN A 10 13.98 3.05 -2.58
N VAL A 11 13.82 2.06 -1.69
CA VAL A 11 12.89 2.16 -0.56
C VAL A 11 13.34 3.24 0.42
N GLY A 12 14.60 3.22 0.87
CA GLY A 12 15.11 4.22 1.80
C GLY A 12 15.15 5.63 1.23
N TRP A 13 15.45 5.79 -0.07
CA TRP A 13 15.36 7.06 -0.78
C TRP A 13 13.91 7.58 -0.83
N GLN A 14 12.92 6.72 -1.12
CA GLN A 14 11.52 7.11 -1.11
C GLN A 14 11.04 7.51 0.29
N ILE A 15 11.43 6.77 1.33
CA ILE A 15 11.12 7.14 2.72
C ILE A 15 11.77 8.49 3.07
N ALA A 16 13.04 8.69 2.70
CA ALA A 16 13.75 9.93 2.91
C ALA A 16 13.03 11.11 2.25
N ARG A 17 12.60 10.93 0.98
CA ARG A 17 11.85 11.95 0.22
C ARG A 17 10.54 12.34 0.92
N HIS A 18 9.78 11.37 1.41
CA HIS A 18 8.53 11.64 2.13
C HIS A 18 8.82 12.41 3.42
N LEU A 19 9.70 11.88 4.27
CA LEU A 19 9.95 12.45 5.60
C LEU A 19 10.62 13.83 5.52
N SER A 20 11.54 14.06 4.57
CA SER A 20 12.16 15.37 4.38
C SER A 20 11.16 16.42 3.90
N GLY A 21 10.18 16.02 3.06
CA GLY A 21 9.10 16.89 2.61
C GLY A 21 8.19 17.39 3.74
N GLU A 22 8.16 16.66 4.86
CA GLU A 22 7.35 16.95 6.04
C GLU A 22 8.12 17.71 7.13
N SER A 23 9.25 18.33 6.78
CA SER A 23 10.12 19.06 7.72
C SER A 23 10.68 18.19 8.86
N ASN A 24 10.91 16.89 8.61
CA ASN A 24 11.69 16.03 9.51
C ASN A 24 13.19 16.19 9.26
N ASP A 25 13.98 16.07 10.33
CA ASP A 25 15.45 16.02 10.26
C ASP A 25 15.86 14.58 9.92
N VAL A 26 16.21 14.36 8.65
CA VAL A 26 16.47 13.02 8.11
C VAL A 26 17.96 12.86 7.78
N THR A 27 18.55 11.80 8.33
CA THR A 27 19.92 11.37 7.99
C THR A 27 19.88 10.02 7.27
N VAL A 28 20.43 9.97 6.06
CA VAL A 28 20.56 8.74 5.27
C VAL A 28 21.96 8.16 5.42
N VAL A 29 22.04 6.86 5.73
CA VAL A 29 23.29 6.10 5.88
C VAL A 29 23.35 4.99 4.85
N ASP A 30 24.39 4.94 4.03
CA ASP A 30 24.62 3.83 3.11
C ASP A 30 26.12 3.61 2.89
N ASN A 31 26.55 2.38 2.62
CA ASN A 31 27.96 2.10 2.36
C ASN A 31 28.40 2.57 0.96
N ASN A 32 27.45 2.76 0.05
CA ASN A 32 27.68 3.30 -1.28
C ASN A 32 27.55 4.84 -1.27
N ALA A 33 28.69 5.51 -1.31
CA ALA A 33 28.77 6.97 -1.32
C ALA A 33 27.99 7.63 -2.47
N GLU A 34 27.82 6.97 -3.61
CA GLU A 34 27.09 7.52 -4.75
C GLU A 34 25.58 7.56 -4.48
N LEU A 35 25.03 6.54 -3.80
CA LEU A 35 23.62 6.55 -3.39
C LEU A 35 23.36 7.65 -2.35
N VAL A 36 24.28 7.82 -1.39
CA VAL A 36 24.22 8.90 -0.40
C VAL A 36 24.25 10.25 -1.10
N ARG A 37 25.21 10.47 -2.02
CA ARG A 37 25.34 11.72 -2.78
C ARG A 37 24.06 12.06 -3.55
N ARG A 38 23.50 11.07 -4.26
CA ARG A 38 22.22 11.23 -4.97
C ARG A 38 21.07 11.62 -4.04
N ALA A 39 21.01 11.05 -2.83
CA ALA A 39 19.98 11.41 -1.85
C ALA A 39 20.17 12.86 -1.38
N THR A 40 21.38 13.26 -0.99
CA THR A 40 21.68 14.61 -0.48
C THR A 40 21.59 15.71 -1.54
N GLU A 41 21.78 15.39 -2.82
CA GLU A 41 21.63 16.36 -3.92
C GLU A 41 20.17 16.59 -4.31
N ALA A 42 19.32 15.56 -4.15
CA ALA A 42 17.93 15.61 -4.59
C ALA A 42 16.94 15.97 -3.46
N LEU A 43 17.31 15.72 -2.21
CA LEU A 43 16.45 15.82 -1.04
C LEU A 43 17.13 16.68 0.04
N ASP A 44 16.33 17.31 0.90
CA ASP A 44 16.82 18.05 2.06
C ASP A 44 17.13 17.08 3.22
N VAL A 45 18.25 16.37 3.10
CA VAL A 45 18.67 15.32 4.05
C VAL A 45 20.18 15.37 4.30
N GLN A 46 20.61 14.88 5.46
CA GLN A 46 22.03 14.62 5.74
C GLN A 46 22.44 13.25 5.19
N GLY A 47 23.71 13.09 4.81
CA GLY A 47 24.22 11.86 4.22
C GLY A 47 25.52 11.38 4.86
N ILE A 48 25.55 10.12 5.30
CA ILE A 48 26.74 9.47 5.85
C ILE A 48 27.08 8.22 5.04
N ALA A 49 28.27 8.22 4.44
CA ALA A 49 28.83 7.03 3.81
C ALA A 49 29.46 6.10 4.87
N GLY A 50 28.98 4.86 4.98
CA GLY A 50 29.49 3.86 5.91
C GLY A 50 28.55 2.67 6.12
N PHE A 51 29.02 1.66 6.86
CA PHE A 51 28.18 0.52 7.24
C PHE A 51 27.27 0.90 8.41
N ALA A 52 25.96 0.87 8.20
CA ALA A 52 24.97 1.26 9.21
C ALA A 52 24.99 0.40 10.49
N SER A 53 25.55 -0.81 10.44
CA SER A 53 25.73 -1.66 11.61
C SER A 53 26.89 -1.23 12.51
N TYR A 54 27.69 -0.25 12.12
CA TYR A 54 28.87 0.18 12.89
C TYR A 54 28.52 1.33 13.85
N PRO A 55 28.87 1.23 15.15
CA PRO A 55 28.55 2.26 16.13
C PRO A 55 29.08 3.66 15.78
N ASP A 56 30.32 3.78 15.29
CA ASP A 56 30.92 5.06 14.91
C ASP A 56 30.20 5.73 13.73
N VAL A 57 29.68 4.92 12.79
CA VAL A 57 28.88 5.41 11.66
C VAL A 57 27.53 5.92 12.15
N LEU A 58 26.85 5.19 13.03
CA LEU A 58 25.58 5.64 13.62
C LEU A 58 25.75 6.87 14.51
N GLU A 59 26.84 6.96 15.27
CA GLU A 59 27.16 8.15 16.06
C GLU A 59 27.33 9.38 15.16
N ARG A 60 28.09 9.25 14.06
CA ARG A 60 28.23 10.32 13.04
C ARG A 60 26.91 10.68 12.37
N ALA A 61 25.98 9.73 12.26
CA ALA A 61 24.64 9.96 11.73
C ALA A 61 23.68 10.62 12.75
N GLY A 62 24.15 10.91 13.97
CA GLY A 62 23.35 11.59 15.00
C GLY A 62 22.53 10.64 15.87
N ALA A 63 22.90 9.36 15.98
CA ALA A 63 22.12 8.34 16.70
C ALA A 63 21.86 8.65 18.17
N ARG A 64 22.69 9.48 18.82
CA ARG A 64 22.49 9.89 20.23
C ARG A 64 21.20 10.68 20.47
N ASP A 65 20.80 11.48 19.48
CA ASP A 65 19.62 12.35 19.56
C ASP A 65 18.51 11.90 18.61
N ALA A 66 18.63 10.71 18.01
CA ALA A 66 17.66 10.21 17.05
C ALA A 66 16.42 9.65 17.75
N ASP A 67 15.25 10.08 17.31
CA ASP A 67 13.97 9.57 17.79
C ASP A 67 13.68 8.17 17.24
N MET A 68 14.22 7.88 16.04
CA MET A 68 13.92 6.68 15.28
C MET A 68 15.06 6.25 14.37
N ILE A 69 15.16 4.93 14.16
CA ILE A 69 15.97 4.33 13.09
C ILE A 69 15.13 3.41 12.21
N ILE A 70 15.37 3.48 10.90
CA ILE A 70 14.74 2.64 9.88
C ILE A 70 15.84 1.86 9.16
N ALA A 71 15.94 0.57 9.44
CA ALA A 71 16.88 -0.34 8.84
C ALA A 71 16.29 -0.99 7.58
N ALA A 72 16.56 -0.39 6.42
CA ALA A 72 16.01 -0.77 5.11
C ALA A 72 17.11 -1.11 4.09
N THR A 73 18.22 -1.71 4.54
CA THR A 73 19.29 -2.19 3.67
C THR A 73 18.87 -3.45 2.89
N HIS A 74 19.77 -4.00 2.08
CA HIS A 74 19.53 -5.22 1.30
C HIS A 74 19.77 -6.52 2.08
N SER A 75 20.34 -6.46 3.29
CA SER A 75 20.61 -7.63 4.15
C SER A 75 19.78 -7.55 5.42
N ASP A 76 19.06 -8.65 5.70
CA ASP A 76 18.28 -8.81 6.92
C ASP A 76 19.18 -8.78 8.16
N GLU A 77 20.34 -9.44 8.08
CA GLU A 77 21.33 -9.50 9.17
C GLU A 77 21.89 -8.12 9.49
N VAL A 78 22.21 -7.31 8.47
CA VAL A 78 22.64 -5.93 8.68
C VAL A 78 21.53 -5.11 9.33
N ASN A 79 20.27 -5.29 8.90
CA ASN A 79 19.15 -4.56 9.48
C ASN A 79 18.94 -4.93 10.97
N MET A 80 19.02 -6.22 11.30
CA MET A 80 18.92 -6.72 12.67
C MET A 80 20.04 -6.19 13.57
N VAL A 81 21.30 -6.23 13.10
CA VAL A 81 22.45 -5.71 13.86
C VAL A 81 22.36 -4.19 14.02
N THR A 82 21.92 -3.47 12.99
CA THR A 82 21.73 -2.01 13.05
C THR A 82 20.74 -1.64 14.17
N CYS A 83 19.60 -2.34 14.25
CA CYS A 83 18.63 -2.13 15.34
C CYS A 83 19.21 -2.50 16.72
N GLN A 84 20.00 -3.58 16.81
CA GLN A 84 20.67 -3.96 18.06
C GLN A 84 21.62 -2.87 18.55
N VAL A 85 22.47 -2.33 17.67
CA VAL A 85 23.44 -1.28 18.00
C VAL A 85 22.71 0.01 18.39
N ALA A 86 21.71 0.41 17.61
CA ALA A 86 20.84 1.56 17.90
C ALA A 86 20.22 1.49 19.30
N HIS A 87 19.72 0.31 19.68
CA HIS A 87 19.16 0.09 21.01
C HIS A 87 20.22 0.10 22.11
N SER A 88 21.27 -0.70 21.95
CA SER A 88 22.20 -1.01 23.05
C SER A 88 23.20 0.11 23.33
N VAL A 89 23.62 0.84 22.29
CA VAL A 89 24.65 1.89 22.39
C VAL A 89 24.02 3.28 22.52
N PHE A 90 22.93 3.53 21.80
CA PHE A 90 22.33 4.86 21.67
C PHE A 90 20.97 5.00 22.35
N GLY A 91 20.35 3.90 22.80
CA GLY A 91 19.07 3.95 23.49
C GLY A 91 17.89 4.33 22.61
N ILE A 92 18.01 4.24 21.27
CA ILE A 92 16.94 4.62 20.34
C ILE A 92 15.70 3.75 20.60
N THR A 93 14.57 4.39 20.89
CA THR A 93 13.36 3.71 21.35
C THR A 93 12.46 3.19 20.24
N ARG A 94 12.59 3.69 19.00
CA ARG A 94 11.77 3.27 17.85
C ARG A 94 12.64 2.77 16.69
N LYS A 95 12.55 1.48 16.38
CA LYS A 95 13.42 0.75 15.45
C LYS A 95 12.55 -0.06 14.51
N ILE A 96 12.57 0.31 13.22
CA ILE A 96 11.85 -0.39 12.16
C ILE A 96 12.88 -1.16 11.33
N ALA A 97 12.68 -2.46 11.10
CA ALA A 97 13.56 -3.26 10.26
C ALA A 97 12.80 -3.92 9.11
N ARG A 98 13.37 -3.83 7.90
CA ARG A 98 12.89 -4.59 6.75
C ARG A 98 13.54 -5.98 6.74
N LEU A 99 12.75 -7.04 6.85
CA LEU A 99 13.21 -8.44 6.82
C LEU A 99 12.50 -9.21 5.71
N ARG A 100 13.24 -9.96 4.89
CA ARG A 100 12.72 -10.70 3.72
C ARG A 100 12.66 -12.20 3.93
N ALA A 101 13.62 -12.77 4.65
CA ALA A 101 13.72 -14.20 4.84
C ALA A 101 12.56 -14.72 5.67
N GLN A 102 11.81 -15.69 5.15
CA GLN A 102 10.64 -16.26 5.81
C GLN A 102 10.98 -16.90 7.16
N SER A 103 12.18 -17.46 7.31
CA SER A 103 12.67 -18.04 8.55
C SER A 103 12.70 -17.06 9.73
N TYR A 104 12.80 -15.76 9.45
CA TYR A 104 12.74 -14.70 10.46
C TYR A 104 11.30 -14.27 10.78
N LEU A 105 10.36 -14.50 9.85
CA LEU A 105 8.99 -14.01 9.94
C LEU A 105 8.02 -15.01 10.60
N ASP A 106 8.46 -16.25 10.79
CA ASP A 106 7.65 -17.29 11.41
C ASP A 106 7.28 -16.90 12.86
N ALA A 107 5.99 -17.02 13.18
CA ALA A 107 5.43 -16.63 14.47
C ALA A 107 6.09 -17.33 15.68
N ILE A 108 6.70 -18.50 15.46
CA ILE A 108 7.46 -19.25 16.48
C ILE A 108 8.66 -18.44 16.97
N TYR A 109 9.25 -17.59 16.12
CA TYR A 109 10.37 -16.73 16.48
C TYR A 109 9.93 -15.32 16.87
N SER A 110 8.64 -15.07 17.13
CA SER A 110 8.18 -13.76 17.60
C SER A 110 8.89 -13.30 18.88
N ASP A 111 9.29 -14.25 19.73
CA ASP A 111 10.08 -13.99 20.93
C ASP A 111 11.50 -13.49 20.62
N LEU A 112 12.05 -13.77 19.44
CA LEU A 112 13.38 -13.31 19.00
C LEU A 112 13.47 -11.78 19.01
N TYR A 113 12.37 -11.09 18.72
CA TYR A 113 12.33 -9.63 18.54
C TYR A 113 12.03 -8.86 19.83
N ARG A 114 11.96 -9.54 20.97
CA ARG A 114 11.81 -8.89 22.27
C ARG A 114 13.02 -8.02 22.58
N ARG A 115 12.80 -6.98 23.41
CA ARG A 115 13.85 -6.03 23.82
C ARG A 115 15.09 -6.70 24.42
N ASP A 116 14.91 -7.80 25.13
CA ASP A 116 16.01 -8.55 25.77
C ASP A 116 16.81 -9.43 24.79
N HIS A 117 16.42 -9.47 23.51
CA HIS A 117 17.04 -10.26 22.45
C HIS A 117 17.44 -9.34 21.29
N LEU A 118 16.71 -9.35 20.18
CA LEU A 118 16.91 -8.45 19.04
C LEU A 118 15.86 -7.34 19.07
N PRO A 119 16.19 -6.13 19.57
CA PRO A 119 15.23 -5.08 19.87
C PRO A 119 14.75 -4.40 18.58
N ILE A 120 13.80 -5.01 17.90
CA ILE A 120 13.14 -4.49 16.70
C ILE A 120 11.68 -4.25 17.07
N ASP A 121 11.23 -2.99 17.04
CA ASP A 121 9.87 -2.66 17.45
C ASP A 121 8.86 -2.98 16.34
N VAL A 122 9.27 -2.86 15.07
CA VAL A 122 8.44 -3.14 13.90
C VAL A 122 9.24 -3.88 12.85
N VAL A 123 8.74 -5.05 12.43
CA VAL A 123 9.27 -5.83 11.31
C VAL A 123 8.38 -5.62 10.10
N ILE A 124 8.98 -5.23 8.97
CA ILE A 124 8.30 -5.07 7.68
C ILE A 124 8.79 -6.15 6.72
N SER A 125 7.86 -6.95 6.19
CA SER A 125 8.15 -7.97 5.17
C SER A 125 7.60 -7.54 3.80
N PRO A 126 8.46 -7.08 2.87
CA PRO A 126 8.02 -6.66 1.55
C PRO A 126 7.18 -7.72 0.83
N GLU A 127 7.61 -8.98 0.87
CA GLU A 127 6.94 -10.08 0.16
C GLU A 127 5.54 -10.34 0.69
N LYS A 128 5.33 -10.20 2.01
CA LYS A 128 4.01 -10.35 2.63
C LYS A 128 3.09 -9.19 2.26
N GLU A 129 3.58 -7.96 2.36
CA GLU A 129 2.80 -6.76 2.02
C GLU A 129 2.39 -6.78 0.54
N VAL A 130 3.28 -7.22 -0.35
CA VAL A 130 2.98 -7.36 -1.79
C VAL A 130 1.97 -8.47 -2.05
N ALA A 131 2.07 -9.61 -1.35
CA ALA A 131 1.09 -10.67 -1.49
C ALA A 131 -0.31 -10.23 -1.01
N GLU A 132 -0.38 -9.44 0.06
CA GLU A 132 -1.63 -8.85 0.55
C GLU A 132 -2.23 -7.89 -0.48
N ALA A 133 -1.42 -6.96 -1.02
CA ALA A 133 -1.84 -6.08 -2.11
C ALA A 133 -2.34 -6.86 -3.34
N ALA A 134 -1.66 -7.97 -3.70
CA ALA A 134 -2.10 -8.83 -4.81
C ALA A 134 -3.47 -9.47 -4.56
N LEU A 135 -3.72 -9.97 -3.35
CA LEU A 135 -4.99 -10.55 -2.97
C LEU A 135 -6.12 -9.51 -2.98
N GLN A 136 -5.82 -8.28 -2.56
CA GLN A 136 -6.77 -7.17 -2.62
C GLN A 136 -7.13 -6.84 -4.08
N ARG A 137 -6.14 -6.73 -4.99
CA ARG A 137 -6.40 -6.50 -6.42
C ARG A 137 -7.20 -7.63 -7.08
N LEU A 138 -6.92 -8.88 -6.73
CA LEU A 138 -7.71 -10.03 -7.18
C LEU A 138 -9.16 -9.99 -6.66
N ALA A 139 -9.42 -9.38 -5.51
CA ALA A 139 -10.75 -9.26 -4.95
C ALA A 139 -11.61 -8.16 -5.62
N ALA A 140 -10.97 -7.16 -6.25
CA ALA A 140 -11.65 -6.02 -6.89
C ALA A 140 -11.21 -5.84 -8.36
N PRO A 141 -11.58 -6.77 -9.26
CA PRO A 141 -11.08 -6.83 -10.64
C PRO A 141 -11.50 -5.63 -11.51
N SER A 142 -12.58 -4.95 -11.16
CA SER A 142 -13.08 -3.78 -11.91
C SER A 142 -12.45 -2.46 -11.47
N THR A 143 -11.45 -2.52 -10.59
CA THR A 143 -10.76 -1.35 -10.05
C THR A 143 -9.29 -1.38 -10.46
N PHE A 144 -8.76 -0.24 -10.89
CA PHE A 144 -7.33 -0.11 -11.16
C PHE A 144 -6.54 0.10 -9.85
N ASP A 145 -7.25 0.46 -8.77
CA ASP A 145 -6.68 0.62 -7.45
C ASP A 145 -7.66 0.21 -6.34
N THR A 146 -7.17 -0.39 -5.27
CA THR A 146 -8.00 -0.69 -4.09
C THR A 146 -7.14 -0.81 -2.84
N GLU A 147 -7.69 -0.37 -1.72
CA GLU A 147 -7.07 -0.57 -0.41
C GLU A 147 -8.16 -0.75 0.66
N SER A 148 -7.87 -1.56 1.68
CA SER A 148 -8.80 -1.84 2.76
C SER A 148 -8.48 -1.05 4.03
N PHE A 149 -9.52 -0.50 4.63
CA PHE A 149 -9.44 0.26 5.87
C PHE A 149 -10.37 -0.33 6.91
N MET A 150 -10.28 0.18 8.14
CA MET A 150 -11.26 -0.10 9.19
C MET A 150 -11.34 -1.59 9.52
N GLY A 151 -10.21 -2.29 9.44
CA GLY A 151 -10.11 -3.74 9.64
C GLY A 151 -10.94 -4.55 8.64
N GLY A 152 -11.05 -4.11 7.39
CA GLY A 152 -11.81 -4.82 6.34
C GLY A 152 -13.24 -4.35 6.15
N ARG A 153 -13.73 -3.40 6.97
CA ARG A 153 -15.14 -2.94 6.92
C ARG A 153 -15.39 -1.83 5.91
N ALA A 154 -14.33 -1.19 5.42
CA ALA A 154 -14.40 -0.19 4.38
C ALA A 154 -13.30 -0.38 3.33
N GLN A 155 -13.54 0.14 2.14
CA GLN A 155 -12.63 0.04 1.01
C GLN A 155 -12.55 1.36 0.25
N LEU A 156 -11.34 1.70 -0.16
CA LEU A 156 -11.08 2.67 -1.21
C LEU A 156 -11.07 1.93 -2.55
N LEU A 157 -11.77 2.47 -3.54
CA LEU A 157 -11.87 1.92 -4.90
C LEU A 157 -11.42 2.97 -5.91
N GLY A 158 -10.45 2.64 -6.75
CA GLY A 158 -10.04 3.41 -7.92
C GLY A 158 -10.78 2.92 -9.16
N VAL A 159 -11.67 3.74 -9.70
CA VAL A 159 -12.54 3.39 -10.84
C VAL A 159 -12.25 4.31 -12.03
N ALA A 160 -11.94 3.73 -13.19
CA ALA A 160 -11.83 4.48 -14.43
C ALA A 160 -13.22 4.62 -15.09
N LEU A 161 -13.60 5.85 -15.44
CA LEU A 161 -14.90 6.14 -16.05
C LEU A 161 -14.80 6.01 -17.57
N GLU A 162 -15.50 5.03 -18.12
CA GLU A 162 -15.64 4.81 -19.57
C GLU A 162 -16.81 5.64 -20.13
N GLU A 163 -16.85 5.89 -21.45
CA GLU A 163 -17.89 6.74 -22.08
C GLU A 163 -19.32 6.28 -21.82
N ASP A 164 -19.53 4.99 -21.56
CA ASP A 164 -20.83 4.38 -21.26
C ASP A 164 -21.18 4.39 -19.76
N CYS A 165 -20.33 4.97 -18.91
CA CYS A 165 -20.52 5.02 -17.47
C CYS A 165 -21.80 5.82 -17.12
N PRO A 166 -22.75 5.24 -16.34
CA PRO A 166 -24.05 5.87 -16.09
C PRO A 166 -24.01 7.22 -15.35
N VAL A 167 -22.90 7.52 -14.67
CA VAL A 167 -22.76 8.71 -13.81
C VAL A 167 -22.01 9.86 -14.46
N ILE A 168 -21.65 9.74 -15.74
CA ILE A 168 -21.00 10.83 -16.50
C ILE A 168 -21.94 12.05 -16.58
N ASN A 169 -21.32 13.24 -16.62
CA ASN A 169 -21.98 14.56 -16.65
C ASN A 169 -22.92 14.80 -15.46
N THR A 170 -22.74 14.04 -14.36
CA THR A 170 -23.56 14.16 -13.16
C THR A 170 -22.76 14.82 -12.03
N PRO A 171 -23.26 15.91 -11.41
CA PRO A 171 -22.64 16.49 -10.24
C PRO A 171 -22.60 15.54 -9.04
N LEU A 172 -21.53 15.58 -8.23
CA LEU A 172 -21.38 14.69 -7.06
C LEU A 172 -22.51 14.83 -6.04
N ARG A 173 -23.03 16.05 -5.83
CA ARG A 173 -24.21 16.28 -4.97
C ARG A 173 -25.42 15.51 -5.47
N GLN A 174 -25.67 15.53 -6.79
CA GLN A 174 -26.79 14.81 -7.39
C GLN A 174 -26.63 13.29 -7.25
N LEU A 175 -25.41 12.76 -7.35
CA LEU A 175 -25.16 11.34 -7.08
C LEU A 175 -25.48 10.98 -5.62
N THR A 176 -25.13 11.85 -4.68
CA THR A 176 -25.46 11.65 -3.26
C THR A 176 -26.97 11.66 -3.02
N ASP A 177 -27.72 12.51 -3.73
CA ASP A 177 -29.18 12.59 -3.64
C ASP A 177 -29.86 11.35 -4.28
N LEU A 178 -29.41 10.94 -5.47
CA LEU A 178 -29.92 9.78 -6.20
C LEU A 178 -29.68 8.47 -5.42
N PHE A 179 -28.54 8.37 -4.75
CA PHE A 179 -28.11 7.17 -4.02
C PHE A 179 -27.98 7.44 -2.52
N SER A 180 -29.00 8.05 -1.91
CA SER A 180 -29.01 8.46 -0.49
C SER A 180 -28.71 7.34 0.52
N THR A 181 -29.07 6.09 0.19
CA THR A 181 -28.80 4.90 1.02
C THR A 181 -27.39 4.32 0.87
N LEU A 182 -26.62 4.78 -0.13
CA LEU A 182 -25.29 4.26 -0.43
C LEU A 182 -24.26 4.90 0.50
N ARG A 183 -23.53 4.08 1.27
CA ARG A 183 -22.42 4.55 2.11
C ARG A 183 -21.15 4.63 1.27
N ALA A 184 -21.15 5.54 0.31
CA ALA A 184 -20.00 5.84 -0.54
C ALA A 184 -19.80 7.36 -0.72
N ILE A 185 -18.54 7.76 -0.87
CA ILE A 185 -18.11 9.15 -1.11
C ILE A 185 -16.98 9.13 -2.14
N VAL A 186 -17.08 9.96 -3.17
CA VAL A 186 -15.95 10.24 -4.07
C VAL A 186 -15.01 11.19 -3.35
N VAL A 187 -13.80 10.73 -3.04
CA VAL A 187 -12.81 11.49 -2.25
C VAL A 187 -11.68 12.06 -3.10
N GLY A 188 -11.52 11.59 -4.33
CA GLY A 188 -10.50 12.11 -5.24
C GLY A 188 -10.90 11.91 -6.71
N VAL A 189 -10.52 12.84 -7.57
CA VAL A 189 -10.69 12.74 -9.03
C VAL A 189 -9.36 13.06 -9.68
N ARG A 190 -8.91 12.18 -10.59
CA ARG A 190 -7.77 12.42 -11.46
C ARG A 190 -8.27 12.64 -12.87
N ARG A 191 -8.00 13.84 -13.40
CA ARG A 191 -8.38 14.29 -14.74
C ARG A 191 -7.15 14.79 -15.47
N GLU A 192 -6.89 14.26 -16.66
CA GLU A 192 -5.74 14.63 -17.49
C GLU A 192 -4.40 14.60 -16.72
N GLY A 193 -4.26 13.61 -15.83
CA GLY A 193 -3.07 13.43 -14.99
C GLY A 193 -3.05 14.24 -13.69
N ARG A 194 -3.94 15.22 -13.49
CA ARG A 194 -4.01 16.02 -12.25
C ARG A 194 -5.00 15.40 -11.26
N LEU A 195 -4.51 15.03 -10.08
CA LEU A 195 -5.33 14.59 -8.94
C LEU A 195 -5.79 15.78 -8.10
N PHE A 196 -7.06 15.81 -7.70
CA PHE A 196 -7.63 16.81 -6.80
C PHE A 196 -8.74 16.22 -5.92
N ALA A 197 -9.00 16.85 -4.77
CA ALA A 197 -10.15 16.57 -3.92
C ALA A 197 -11.39 17.27 -4.53
N PRO A 198 -12.48 16.55 -4.86
CA PRO A 198 -13.61 17.14 -5.55
C PRO A 198 -14.59 17.85 -4.60
N GLU A 199 -15.25 18.88 -5.11
CA GLU A 199 -16.35 19.57 -4.45
C GLU A 199 -17.73 18.97 -4.81
N PRO A 200 -18.78 19.20 -4.00
CA PRO A 200 -20.12 18.69 -4.30
C PRO A 200 -20.70 19.16 -5.66
N GLY A 201 -20.22 20.30 -6.17
CA GLY A 201 -20.61 20.84 -7.48
C GLY A 201 -19.88 20.23 -8.67
N ASP A 202 -18.77 19.54 -8.44
CA ASP A 202 -17.96 18.97 -9.51
C ASP A 202 -18.70 17.85 -10.23
N GLN A 203 -18.45 17.78 -11.54
CA GLN A 203 -19.01 16.78 -12.43
C GLN A 203 -17.96 15.76 -12.83
N LEU A 204 -18.41 14.52 -13.00
CA LEU A 204 -17.60 13.43 -13.52
C LEU A 204 -17.68 13.36 -15.04
N PHE A 205 -16.56 13.17 -15.71
CA PHE A 205 -16.48 13.05 -17.17
C PHE A 205 -15.87 11.71 -17.60
N ALA A 206 -16.06 11.36 -18.86
CA ALA A 206 -15.39 10.22 -19.47
C ALA A 206 -13.87 10.37 -19.34
N ASN A 207 -13.19 9.24 -19.13
CA ASN A 207 -11.75 9.13 -18.89
C ASN A 207 -11.24 9.71 -17.55
N ASP A 208 -12.13 10.20 -16.68
CA ASP A 208 -11.75 10.48 -15.29
C ASP A 208 -11.39 9.17 -14.57
N GLN A 209 -10.44 9.26 -13.66
CA GLN A 209 -10.14 8.21 -12.68
C GLN A 209 -10.61 8.71 -11.31
N VAL A 210 -11.61 8.05 -10.74
CA VAL A 210 -12.21 8.46 -9.47
C VAL A 210 -11.81 7.53 -8.34
N TYR A 211 -11.57 8.10 -7.17
CA TYR A 211 -11.31 7.37 -5.92
C TYR A 211 -12.56 7.46 -5.05
N VAL A 212 -13.18 6.31 -4.79
CA VAL A 212 -14.44 6.19 -4.06
C VAL A 212 -14.19 5.42 -2.77
N PHE A 213 -14.46 6.06 -1.63
CA PHE A 213 -14.46 5.39 -0.35
C PHE A 213 -15.85 4.83 -0.07
N CYS A 214 -15.97 3.54 0.27
CA CYS A 214 -17.27 2.91 0.51
C CYS A 214 -17.23 1.84 1.61
N HIS A 215 -18.40 1.55 2.18
CA HIS A 215 -18.59 0.43 3.08
C HIS A 215 -18.43 -0.90 2.33
N VAL A 216 -17.83 -1.93 2.95
CA VAL A 216 -17.55 -3.23 2.30
C VAL A 216 -18.81 -3.88 1.69
N GLU A 217 -19.95 -3.77 2.36
CA GLU A 217 -21.25 -4.27 1.88
C GLU A 217 -21.80 -3.50 0.67
N ASP A 218 -21.38 -2.24 0.47
CA ASP A 218 -21.84 -1.38 -0.61
C ASP A 218 -20.89 -1.38 -1.82
N VAL A 219 -19.79 -2.16 -1.78
CA VAL A 219 -18.78 -2.23 -2.86
C VAL A 219 -19.40 -2.64 -4.19
N SER A 220 -20.12 -3.78 -4.23
CA SER A 220 -20.75 -4.25 -5.46
C SER A 220 -21.74 -3.24 -6.03
N ARG A 221 -22.59 -2.66 -5.17
CA ARG A 221 -23.55 -1.64 -5.59
C ARG A 221 -22.88 -0.37 -6.09
N THR A 222 -21.78 0.03 -5.46
CA THR A 222 -20.95 1.17 -5.89
C THR A 222 -20.41 0.91 -7.29
N LEU A 223 -19.78 -0.24 -7.51
CA LEU A 223 -19.26 -0.63 -8.82
C LEU A 223 -20.36 -0.66 -9.90
N ASP A 224 -21.52 -1.24 -9.60
CA ASP A 224 -22.66 -1.28 -10.53
C ASP A 224 -23.13 0.14 -10.93
N ILE A 225 -23.19 1.08 -9.98
CA ILE A 225 -23.55 2.48 -10.24
C ILE A 225 -22.54 3.15 -11.19
N PHE A 226 -21.26 2.85 -11.02
CA PHE A 226 -20.20 3.31 -11.93
C PHE A 226 -20.10 2.47 -13.21
N GLY A 227 -21.08 1.62 -13.51
CA GLY A 227 -21.15 0.82 -14.74
C GLY A 227 -20.20 -0.38 -14.75
N LYS A 228 -19.63 -0.76 -13.60
CA LYS A 228 -18.67 -1.85 -13.49
C LYS A 228 -19.35 -3.13 -13.02
N THR A 229 -19.25 -4.20 -13.80
CA THR A 229 -19.81 -5.50 -13.43
C THR A 229 -18.82 -6.31 -12.60
N THR A 230 -19.17 -6.67 -11.36
CA THR A 230 -18.34 -7.57 -10.55
C THR A 230 -18.58 -9.04 -10.94
N ARG A 231 -17.54 -9.74 -11.41
CA ARG A 231 -17.51 -11.20 -11.49
C ARG A 231 -16.60 -11.76 -10.41
N LYS A 232 -17.05 -12.80 -9.70
CA LYS A 232 -16.20 -13.52 -8.75
C LYS A 232 -15.08 -14.23 -9.51
N GLN A 233 -13.87 -14.13 -8.96
CA GLN A 233 -12.68 -14.78 -9.48
C GLN A 233 -12.61 -16.19 -8.89
N GLU A 234 -12.89 -17.22 -9.69
CA GLU A 234 -12.86 -18.63 -9.27
C GLU A 234 -11.59 -19.35 -9.76
N ARG A 235 -10.98 -18.87 -10.84
CA ARG A 235 -9.85 -19.50 -11.52
C ARG A 235 -8.72 -18.49 -11.68
N ILE A 236 -7.62 -18.73 -10.98
CA ILE A 236 -6.49 -17.81 -10.93
C ILE A 236 -5.24 -18.54 -11.40
N VAL A 237 -4.50 -17.94 -12.34
CA VAL A 237 -3.18 -18.42 -12.76
C VAL A 237 -2.13 -17.47 -12.20
N ILE A 238 -1.17 -17.99 -11.46
CA ILE A 238 -0.06 -17.22 -10.89
C ILE A 238 1.21 -17.60 -11.67
N ILE A 239 1.90 -16.61 -12.20
CA ILE A 239 3.17 -16.77 -12.92
C ILE A 239 4.28 -16.30 -12.00
N GLY A 240 5.10 -17.24 -11.53
CA GLY A 240 6.09 -17.06 -10.47
C GLY A 240 5.68 -17.74 -9.16
N GLY A 241 6.42 -18.80 -8.78
CA GLY A 241 6.31 -19.54 -7.52
C GLY A 241 7.33 -19.10 -6.46
N GLY A 242 7.84 -17.87 -6.58
CA GLY A 242 8.67 -17.24 -5.55
C GLY A 242 7.91 -16.96 -4.26
N ASN A 243 8.49 -16.16 -3.36
CA ASN A 243 7.90 -15.90 -2.04
C ASN A 243 6.51 -15.25 -2.14
N VAL A 244 6.34 -14.26 -3.04
CA VAL A 244 5.05 -13.58 -3.26
C VAL A 244 4.01 -14.53 -3.83
N GLY A 245 4.30 -15.23 -4.93
CA GLY A 245 3.35 -16.14 -5.57
C GLY A 245 2.92 -17.29 -4.67
N LEU A 246 3.86 -17.84 -3.89
CA LEU A 246 3.57 -18.87 -2.88
C LEU A 246 2.67 -18.32 -1.75
N ALA A 247 2.95 -17.11 -1.24
CA ALA A 247 2.14 -16.48 -0.21
C ALA A 247 0.70 -16.22 -0.69
N VAL A 248 0.54 -15.71 -1.92
CA VAL A 248 -0.77 -15.51 -2.55
C VAL A 248 -1.51 -16.83 -2.68
N ALA A 249 -0.89 -17.87 -3.27
CA ALA A 249 -1.52 -19.18 -3.43
C ALA A 249 -1.94 -19.79 -2.09
N THR A 250 -1.07 -19.71 -1.08
CA THR A 250 -1.35 -20.20 0.28
C THR A 250 -2.55 -19.47 0.90
N ALA A 251 -2.65 -18.16 0.72
CA ALA A 251 -3.79 -17.38 1.21
C ALA A 251 -5.09 -17.76 0.48
N LEU A 252 -5.03 -17.98 -0.84
CA LEU A 252 -6.17 -18.42 -1.63
C LEU A 252 -6.67 -19.81 -1.20
N GLU A 253 -5.78 -20.75 -0.87
CA GLU A 253 -6.17 -22.09 -0.37
C GLU A 253 -6.93 -22.06 0.96
N LYS A 254 -6.62 -21.07 1.81
CA LYS A 254 -7.23 -20.87 3.12
C LYS A 254 -8.61 -20.22 3.05
N ARG A 255 -8.98 -19.61 1.93
CA ARG A 255 -10.31 -19.00 1.77
C ARG A 255 -11.39 -20.08 1.74
N THR A 256 -12.56 -19.73 2.29
CA THR A 256 -13.74 -20.60 2.27
C THR A 256 -14.35 -20.72 0.87
N ASP A 257 -14.09 -19.73 0.02
CA ASP A 257 -14.52 -19.70 -1.37
C ASP A 257 -13.68 -20.68 -2.19
N ARG A 258 -14.30 -21.42 -3.11
CA ARG A 258 -13.63 -22.49 -3.87
C ARG A 258 -12.82 -21.92 -5.04
N ILE A 259 -11.74 -21.22 -4.73
CA ILE A 259 -10.79 -20.68 -5.71
C ILE A 259 -9.85 -21.80 -6.17
N ARG A 260 -9.71 -21.97 -7.49
CA ARG A 260 -8.77 -22.89 -8.12
C ARG A 260 -7.57 -22.09 -8.62
N ALA A 261 -6.48 -22.16 -7.86
CA ALA A 261 -5.21 -21.57 -8.25
C ALA A 261 -4.35 -22.58 -9.02
N LYS A 262 -3.58 -22.08 -10.00
CA LYS A 262 -2.44 -22.79 -10.58
C LYS A 262 -1.22 -21.88 -10.57
N ILE A 263 -0.04 -22.44 -10.33
CA ILE A 263 1.24 -21.72 -10.40
C ILE A 263 2.02 -22.22 -11.62
N ILE A 264 2.64 -21.31 -12.36
CA ILE A 264 3.67 -21.61 -13.35
C ILE A 264 5.00 -21.08 -12.79
N GLU A 265 5.98 -21.97 -12.58
CA GLU A 265 7.29 -21.61 -12.04
C GLU A 265 8.42 -22.24 -12.88
N LYS A 266 9.34 -21.41 -13.36
CA LYS A 266 10.42 -21.81 -14.27
C LYS A 266 11.53 -22.58 -13.55
N ASN A 267 11.93 -22.11 -12.37
CA ASN A 267 12.95 -22.73 -11.56
C ASN A 267 12.37 -23.96 -10.86
N ARG A 268 12.94 -25.13 -11.20
CA ARG A 268 12.51 -26.42 -10.65
C ARG A 268 12.53 -26.47 -9.12
N ALA A 269 13.54 -25.92 -8.47
CA ALA A 269 13.64 -25.96 -7.01
C ALA A 269 12.53 -25.13 -6.33
N PHE A 270 12.16 -23.98 -6.90
CA PHE A 270 11.03 -23.18 -6.40
C PHE A 270 9.68 -23.85 -6.71
N ALA A 271 9.55 -24.49 -7.88
CA ALA A 271 8.35 -25.25 -8.24
C ALA A 271 8.13 -26.44 -7.27
N GLU A 272 9.17 -27.22 -6.99
CA GLU A 272 9.14 -28.32 -6.02
C GLU A 272 8.76 -27.81 -4.62
N ARG A 273 9.41 -26.73 -4.15
CA ARG A 273 9.07 -26.08 -2.87
C ARG A 273 7.60 -25.64 -2.79
N ALA A 274 7.08 -25.04 -3.86
CA ALA A 274 5.68 -24.61 -3.91
C ALA A 274 4.73 -25.82 -3.92
N ALA A 275 5.06 -26.88 -4.66
CA ALA A 275 4.27 -28.10 -4.73
C ALA A 275 4.22 -28.84 -3.39
N ASP A 276 5.32 -28.84 -2.62
CA ASP A 276 5.37 -29.44 -1.29
C ASP A 276 4.55 -28.64 -0.25
N ALA A 277 4.52 -27.32 -0.39
CA ALA A 277 3.84 -26.42 0.55
C ALA A 277 2.33 -26.31 0.32
N LEU A 278 1.86 -26.50 -0.92
CA LEU A 278 0.48 -26.27 -1.34
C LEU A 278 -0.28 -27.59 -1.49
N GLN A 279 -1.52 -27.64 -0.99
CA GLN A 279 -2.30 -28.89 -0.98
C GLN A 279 -3.31 -29.00 -2.11
N ARG A 280 -3.78 -27.87 -2.63
CA ARG A 280 -4.90 -27.78 -3.59
C ARG A 280 -4.51 -27.08 -4.89
N THR A 281 -3.38 -26.36 -4.89
CA THR A 281 -2.86 -25.61 -6.02
C THR A 281 -2.02 -26.51 -6.91
N ILE A 282 -2.26 -26.46 -8.22
CA ILE A 282 -1.45 -27.20 -9.20
C ILE A 282 -0.22 -26.36 -9.53
N VAL A 283 0.97 -26.94 -9.42
CA VAL A 283 2.23 -26.28 -9.79
C VAL A 283 2.76 -26.90 -11.08
N LEU A 284 2.93 -26.06 -12.11
CA LEU A 284 3.50 -26.41 -13.40
C LEU A 284 4.93 -25.89 -13.47
N ASN A 285 5.89 -26.75 -13.78
CA ASN A 285 7.28 -26.32 -13.95
C ASN A 285 7.56 -25.94 -15.41
N GLY A 286 7.86 -24.67 -15.67
CA GLY A 286 8.22 -24.18 -16.98
C GLY A 286 8.15 -22.66 -17.12
N ASP A 287 8.42 -22.16 -18.33
CA ASP A 287 8.45 -20.71 -18.59
C ASP A 287 7.03 -20.13 -18.71
N GLY A 288 6.72 -19.12 -17.90
CA GLY A 288 5.43 -18.43 -17.90
C GLY A 288 5.10 -17.68 -19.19
N MET A 289 6.07 -17.48 -20.08
CA MET A 289 5.85 -16.91 -21.43
C MET A 289 5.52 -17.98 -22.48
N ASN A 290 5.62 -19.28 -22.15
CA ASN A 290 5.33 -20.36 -23.08
C ASN A 290 3.81 -20.54 -23.25
N MET A 291 3.31 -20.33 -24.48
CA MET A 291 1.89 -20.45 -24.81
C MET A 291 1.32 -21.86 -24.59
N GLU A 292 2.11 -22.92 -24.78
CA GLU A 292 1.67 -24.29 -24.53
C GLU A 292 1.41 -24.50 -23.03
N LEU A 293 2.27 -23.94 -22.19
CA LEU A 293 2.15 -24.04 -20.73
C LEU A 293 1.01 -23.17 -20.20
N LEU A 294 0.81 -21.98 -20.77
CA LEU A 294 -0.35 -21.14 -20.48
C LEU A 294 -1.66 -21.85 -20.87
N ALA A 295 -1.69 -22.56 -21.99
CA ALA A 295 -2.83 -23.37 -22.40
C ALA A 295 -3.07 -24.56 -21.44
N GLU A 296 -2.01 -25.25 -21.00
CA GLU A 296 -2.08 -26.29 -19.97
C GLU A 296 -2.61 -25.74 -18.62
N ALA A 297 -2.25 -24.50 -18.29
CA ALA A 297 -2.80 -23.78 -17.15
C ALA A 297 -4.27 -23.36 -17.34
N ASN A 298 -4.87 -23.52 -18.53
CA ASN A 298 -6.21 -23.07 -18.89
C ASN A 298 -6.39 -21.54 -18.77
N ILE A 299 -5.39 -20.78 -19.24
CA ILE A 299 -5.38 -19.32 -19.18
C ILE A 299 -6.58 -18.68 -19.90
N ASP A 300 -7.09 -19.33 -20.95
CA ASP A 300 -8.25 -18.92 -21.76
C ASP A 300 -9.56 -18.90 -20.95
N ARG A 301 -9.59 -19.64 -19.84
CA ARG A 301 -10.73 -19.76 -18.91
C ARG A 301 -10.41 -19.24 -17.53
N ALA A 302 -9.23 -18.65 -17.34
CA ALA A 302 -8.83 -18.04 -16.09
C ALA A 302 -9.53 -16.69 -15.96
N ASP A 303 -10.11 -16.45 -14.79
CA ASP A 303 -10.75 -15.18 -14.49
C ASP A 303 -9.68 -14.09 -14.27
N ALA A 304 -8.52 -14.48 -13.70
CA ALA A 304 -7.37 -13.61 -13.53
C ALA A 304 -6.03 -14.33 -13.72
N VAL A 305 -5.04 -13.58 -14.19
CA VAL A 305 -3.62 -13.93 -14.16
C VAL A 305 -2.87 -12.93 -13.28
N LEU A 306 -1.96 -13.44 -12.44
CA LEU A 306 -1.06 -12.66 -11.60
C LEU A 306 0.39 -12.98 -11.95
N ALA A 307 1.12 -12.05 -12.55
CA ALA A 307 2.53 -12.22 -12.89
C ALA A 307 3.43 -11.53 -11.83
N VAL A 308 4.11 -12.34 -11.02
CA VAL A 308 4.83 -11.94 -9.80
C VAL A 308 6.25 -12.50 -9.75
N THR A 309 6.94 -12.48 -10.90
CA THR A 309 8.36 -12.82 -10.98
C THR A 309 9.24 -11.62 -10.61
N ASP A 310 10.55 -11.86 -10.44
CA ASP A 310 11.53 -10.79 -10.12
C ASP A 310 11.88 -9.88 -11.33
N ASP A 311 11.36 -10.18 -12.53
CA ASP A 311 11.64 -9.41 -13.75
C ASP A 311 10.37 -8.75 -14.30
N ASP A 312 10.36 -7.41 -14.30
CA ASP A 312 9.26 -6.60 -14.83
C ASP A 312 8.95 -6.93 -16.29
N LYS A 313 9.97 -7.22 -17.12
CA LYS A 313 9.75 -7.54 -18.54
C LYS A 313 9.01 -8.86 -18.69
N THR A 314 9.39 -9.85 -17.88
CA THR A 314 8.73 -11.15 -17.84
C THR A 314 7.29 -10.99 -17.36
N ASN A 315 7.04 -10.18 -16.32
CA ASN A 315 5.68 -9.95 -15.81
C ASN A 315 4.78 -9.26 -16.85
N ILE A 316 5.27 -8.22 -17.50
CA ILE A 316 4.54 -7.50 -18.56
C ILE A 316 4.25 -8.43 -19.74
N LEU A 317 5.25 -9.11 -20.27
CA LEU A 317 5.08 -9.97 -21.46
C LEU A 317 4.18 -11.17 -21.17
N ALA A 318 4.29 -11.78 -19.99
CA ALA A 318 3.43 -12.89 -19.59
C ALA A 318 1.97 -12.43 -19.42
N ALA A 319 1.74 -11.25 -18.83
CA ALA A 319 0.41 -10.64 -18.74
C ALA A 319 -0.19 -10.37 -20.13
N VAL A 320 0.57 -9.76 -21.05
CA VAL A 320 0.14 -9.52 -22.43
C VAL A 320 -0.21 -10.83 -23.16
N ARG A 321 0.63 -11.87 -23.01
CA ARG A 321 0.38 -13.19 -23.61
C ARG A 321 -0.90 -13.83 -23.06
N ALA A 322 -1.15 -13.70 -21.76
CA ALA A 322 -2.35 -14.20 -21.12
C ALA A 322 -3.62 -13.45 -21.60
N LYS A 323 -3.57 -12.12 -21.76
CA LYS A 323 -4.67 -11.33 -22.35
C LYS A 323 -4.96 -11.76 -23.79
N GLN A 324 -3.91 -11.92 -24.61
CA GLN A 324 -4.05 -12.45 -25.98
C GLN A 324 -4.64 -13.85 -26.03
N ALA A 325 -4.40 -14.67 -24.99
CA ALA A 325 -4.96 -16.01 -24.86
C ALA A 325 -6.41 -16.03 -24.35
N GLY A 326 -6.99 -14.88 -23.99
CA GLY A 326 -8.38 -14.74 -23.56
C GLY A 326 -8.60 -14.59 -22.06
N CYS A 327 -7.56 -14.42 -21.26
CA CYS A 327 -7.72 -14.13 -19.83
C CYS A 327 -8.39 -12.77 -19.63
N ALA A 328 -9.37 -12.70 -18.72
CA ALA A 328 -10.16 -11.48 -18.52
C ALA A 328 -9.35 -10.38 -17.81
N LEU A 329 -8.70 -10.72 -16.70
CA LEU A 329 -7.94 -9.80 -15.86
C LEU A 329 -6.46 -10.19 -15.82
N ALA A 330 -5.56 -9.24 -16.08
CA ALA A 330 -4.13 -9.39 -15.90
C ALA A 330 -3.56 -8.39 -14.89
N ILE A 331 -2.90 -8.93 -13.87
CA ILE A 331 -2.23 -8.17 -12.81
C ILE A 331 -0.73 -8.46 -12.89
N ALA A 332 0.09 -7.42 -12.96
CA ALA A 332 1.54 -7.56 -13.03
C ALA A 332 2.25 -6.86 -11.86
N LEU A 333 3.28 -7.50 -11.31
CA LEU A 333 4.21 -6.88 -10.39
C LEU A 333 5.23 -6.06 -11.19
N ILE A 334 5.35 -4.77 -10.87
CA ILE A 334 6.20 -3.81 -11.58
C ILE A 334 7.06 -3.04 -10.58
N ASN A 335 8.38 -3.24 -10.64
CA ASN A 335 9.34 -2.57 -9.78
C ASN A 335 9.77 -1.21 -10.32
N ASP A 336 9.86 -1.06 -11.64
CA ASP A 336 10.23 0.17 -12.32
C ASP A 336 8.99 1.04 -12.63
N PRO A 337 8.79 2.16 -11.90
CA PRO A 337 7.65 3.03 -12.11
C PRO A 337 7.62 3.67 -13.51
N THR A 338 8.75 3.72 -14.23
CA THR A 338 8.79 4.26 -15.60
C THR A 338 8.04 3.40 -16.61
N LEU A 339 7.73 2.14 -16.26
CA LEU A 339 6.96 1.22 -17.11
C LEU A 339 5.45 1.37 -16.91
N VAL A 340 5.00 2.00 -15.81
CA VAL A 340 3.56 2.15 -15.49
C VAL A 340 2.75 2.83 -16.61
N PRO A 341 3.23 3.88 -17.31
CA PRO A 341 2.48 4.50 -18.40
C PRO A 341 2.19 3.54 -19.58
N LEU A 342 2.91 2.43 -19.70
CA LEU A 342 2.71 1.45 -20.77
C LEU A 342 1.56 0.49 -20.50
N MET A 343 1.11 0.35 -19.24
CA MET A 343 0.18 -0.72 -18.84
C MET A 343 -1.15 -0.64 -19.59
N ALA A 344 -1.72 0.57 -19.69
CA ALA A 344 -2.99 0.79 -20.41
C ALA A 344 -2.87 0.43 -21.90
N ALA A 345 -1.77 0.81 -22.56
CA ALA A 345 -1.54 0.50 -23.97
C ALA A 345 -1.32 -1.00 -24.24
N LEU A 346 -0.89 -1.74 -23.21
CA LEU A 346 -0.64 -3.18 -23.26
C LEU A 346 -1.82 -4.02 -22.76
N ASP A 347 -2.96 -3.39 -22.46
CA ASP A 347 -4.17 -4.05 -21.94
C ASP A 347 -3.91 -4.81 -20.62
N ILE A 348 -3.05 -4.26 -19.76
CA ILE A 348 -2.79 -4.78 -18.41
C ILE A 348 -3.70 -4.02 -17.44
N ASP A 349 -4.61 -4.74 -16.78
CA ASP A 349 -5.71 -4.16 -16.01
C ASP A 349 -5.25 -3.53 -14.69
N ALA A 350 -4.24 -4.11 -14.04
CA ALA A 350 -3.70 -3.59 -12.78
C ALA A 350 -2.22 -3.94 -12.58
N TYR A 351 -1.54 -3.19 -11.72
CA TYR A 351 -0.18 -3.47 -11.34
C TYR A 351 0.05 -3.27 -9.84
N ILE A 352 1.10 -3.90 -9.34
CA ILE A 352 1.53 -3.78 -7.94
C ILE A 352 2.97 -3.32 -7.94
N ASN A 353 3.26 -2.25 -7.20
CA ASN A 353 4.63 -1.78 -7.00
C ASN A 353 5.13 -2.21 -5.61
N PRO A 354 6.06 -3.18 -5.52
CA PRO A 354 6.60 -3.64 -4.25
C PRO A 354 7.25 -2.56 -3.40
N ARG A 355 7.90 -1.60 -4.05
CA ARG A 355 8.64 -0.53 -3.36
C ARG A 355 7.66 0.42 -2.71
N ALA A 356 6.66 0.89 -3.46
CA ALA A 356 5.60 1.74 -2.93
C ALA A 356 4.86 1.04 -1.78
N THR A 357 4.48 -0.23 -1.95
CA THR A 357 3.81 -1.02 -0.90
C THR A 357 4.65 -1.10 0.39
N THR A 358 5.96 -1.36 0.26
CA THR A 358 6.88 -1.40 1.41
C THR A 358 7.00 -0.04 2.10
N VAL A 359 7.09 1.04 1.32
CA VAL A 359 7.17 2.41 1.83
C VAL A 359 5.90 2.76 2.61
N SER A 360 4.71 2.51 2.06
CA SER A 360 3.43 2.75 2.74
C SER A 360 3.34 2.00 4.06
N SER A 361 3.76 0.73 4.09
CA SER A 361 3.79 -0.09 5.31
C SER A 361 4.74 0.50 6.37
N ILE A 362 5.91 1.01 5.96
CA ILE A 362 6.85 1.69 6.87
C ILE A 362 6.28 3.02 7.39
N LEU A 363 5.77 3.89 6.51
CA LEU A 363 5.26 5.23 6.86
C LEU A 363 4.12 5.16 7.89
N ARG A 364 3.24 4.15 7.79
CA ARG A 364 2.20 3.85 8.79
C ARG A 364 2.75 3.76 10.22
N HIS A 365 3.96 3.23 10.37
CA HIS A 365 4.61 3.06 11.67
C HIS A 365 5.47 4.26 12.09
N ILE A 366 5.45 5.38 11.36
CA ILE A 366 6.21 6.59 11.67
C ILE A 366 5.31 7.72 12.15
N ARG A 367 4.15 7.91 11.51
CA ARG A 367 3.28 9.08 11.69
C ARG A 367 2.83 9.33 13.13
N HIS A 368 2.57 10.62 13.40
CA HIS A 368 2.06 11.13 14.67
C HIS A 368 0.54 10.96 14.77
N GLY A 369 0.02 10.87 16.00
CA GLY A 369 -1.37 10.48 16.26
C GLY A 369 -1.53 8.95 16.25
N ARG A 370 -2.72 8.46 16.62
CA ARG A 370 -3.02 7.01 16.55
C ARG A 370 -3.40 6.61 15.13
N VAL A 371 -2.47 6.80 14.19
CA VAL A 371 -2.62 6.37 12.79
C VAL A 371 -2.57 4.84 12.73
N ARG A 372 -3.58 4.25 12.10
CA ARG A 372 -3.79 2.81 12.01
C ARG A 372 -3.45 2.25 10.63
N ALA A 373 -3.66 3.04 9.58
CA ALA A 373 -3.36 2.67 8.19
C ALA A 373 -3.09 3.92 7.35
N ILE A 374 -2.23 3.77 6.34
CA ILE A 374 -1.92 4.80 5.34
C ILE A 374 -1.85 4.12 3.99
N TYR A 375 -2.42 4.78 2.99
CA TYR A 375 -2.30 4.39 1.61
C TYR A 375 -1.88 5.58 0.74
N SER A 376 -0.81 5.42 -0.02
CA SER A 376 -0.35 6.44 -0.98
C SER A 376 -0.99 6.21 -2.33
N ILE A 377 -1.59 7.26 -2.88
CA ILE A 377 -2.20 7.26 -4.22
C ILE A 377 -1.20 7.84 -5.24
N GLY A 378 -0.99 7.14 -6.35
CA GLY A 378 -0.06 7.55 -7.41
C GLY A 378 1.41 7.50 -6.97
N ASP A 379 2.22 8.48 -7.39
CA ASP A 379 3.60 8.68 -6.87
C ASP A 379 3.58 9.60 -5.64
N ALA A 380 2.77 9.23 -4.63
CA ALA A 380 2.53 10.03 -3.44
C ALA A 380 1.96 11.43 -3.73
N GLU A 381 1.02 11.50 -4.68
CA GLU A 381 0.28 12.74 -4.98
C GLU A 381 -0.81 13.04 -3.93
N ALA A 382 -1.32 11.97 -3.29
CA ALA A 382 -2.24 12.03 -2.17
C ALA A 382 -2.04 10.82 -1.23
N GLU A 383 -2.57 10.94 -0.02
CA GLU A 383 -2.62 9.88 0.98
C GLU A 383 -4.06 9.67 1.46
N VAL A 384 -4.37 8.44 1.87
CA VAL A 384 -5.56 8.10 2.63
C VAL A 384 -5.13 7.59 3.99
N ILE A 385 -5.50 8.34 5.03
CA ILE A 385 -5.04 8.15 6.41
C ILE A 385 -6.21 7.68 7.27
N GLU A 386 -6.06 6.50 7.88
CA GLU A 386 -6.94 6.01 8.94
C GLU A 386 -6.34 6.35 10.30
N ALA A 387 -7.05 7.10 11.13
CA ALA A 387 -6.58 7.50 12.44
C ALA A 387 -7.66 7.40 13.51
N GLN A 388 -7.26 6.99 14.72
CA GLN A 388 -8.11 7.06 15.90
C GLN A 388 -8.05 8.47 16.51
N VAL A 389 -9.22 9.05 16.77
CA VAL A 389 -9.39 10.37 17.38
C VAL A 389 -9.13 10.27 18.87
N LEU A 390 -8.26 11.15 19.38
CA LEU A 390 -7.92 11.26 20.79
C LEU A 390 -8.76 12.37 21.44
N SER A 391 -9.06 12.27 22.74
CA SER A 391 -9.87 13.27 23.48
C SER A 391 -9.38 14.71 23.33
N THR A 392 -8.07 14.88 23.27
CA THR A 392 -7.38 16.18 23.21
C THR A 392 -7.10 16.64 21.78
N SER A 393 -7.57 15.91 20.79
CA SER A 393 -7.43 16.30 19.39
C SER A 393 -8.33 17.51 19.07
N PRO A 394 -7.86 18.48 18.26
CA PRO A 394 -8.66 19.63 17.82
C PRO A 394 -10.02 19.28 17.22
N ILE A 395 -10.15 18.09 16.64
CA ILE A 395 -11.38 17.61 15.98
C ILE A 395 -12.34 16.88 16.92
N ALA A 396 -11.90 16.49 18.12
CA ALA A 396 -12.74 15.77 19.07
C ALA A 396 -13.89 16.65 19.57
N GLY A 397 -15.11 16.10 19.53
CA GLY A 397 -16.34 16.78 19.95
C GLY A 397 -16.94 17.75 18.93
N ARG A 398 -16.29 17.99 17.78
CA ARG A 398 -16.77 18.91 16.73
C ARG A 398 -17.66 18.20 15.70
N LEU A 399 -18.52 18.97 15.04
CA LEU A 399 -19.21 18.51 13.83
C LEU A 399 -18.24 18.57 12.65
N VAL A 400 -18.37 17.65 11.69
CA VAL A 400 -17.51 17.62 10.48
C VAL A 400 -17.50 18.96 9.75
N ARG A 401 -18.64 19.66 9.66
CA ARG A 401 -18.73 20.99 9.02
C ARG A 401 -18.03 22.12 9.78
N ASP A 402 -17.78 21.93 11.08
CA ASP A 402 -17.15 22.92 11.97
C ASP A 402 -15.63 22.69 12.09
N ILE A 403 -15.10 21.69 11.39
CA ILE A 403 -13.66 21.41 11.30
C ILE A 403 -13.13 22.11 10.04
N GLU A 404 -12.10 22.93 10.23
CA GLU A 404 -11.41 23.63 9.15
C GLU A 404 -10.44 22.68 8.44
N PHE A 405 -10.99 21.82 7.57
CA PHE A 405 -10.17 20.99 6.68
C PHE A 405 -9.58 21.85 5.54
N PRO A 406 -8.30 21.63 5.16
CA PRO A 406 -7.74 22.20 3.93
C PRO A 406 -8.53 21.77 2.68
N GLU A 407 -8.45 22.56 1.60
CA GLU A 407 -9.18 22.28 0.35
C GLU A 407 -8.86 20.90 -0.24
N GLY A 408 -7.63 20.42 -0.09
CA GLY A 408 -7.22 19.09 -0.57
C GLY A 408 -7.59 17.92 0.35
N VAL A 409 -8.40 18.14 1.40
CA VAL A 409 -8.73 17.13 2.42
C VAL A 409 -10.22 16.82 2.45
N LEU A 410 -10.56 15.53 2.41
CA LEU A 410 -11.94 15.04 2.51
C LEU A 410 -12.05 13.86 3.46
N MET A 411 -13.11 13.85 4.27
CA MET A 411 -13.42 12.71 5.12
C MET A 411 -14.18 11.62 4.35
N GLY A 412 -13.56 10.46 4.20
CA GLY A 412 -14.14 9.32 3.48
C GLY A 412 -15.09 8.47 4.34
N ALA A 413 -14.76 8.29 5.63
CA ALA A 413 -15.58 7.53 6.57
C ALA A 413 -15.30 7.86 8.03
N VAL A 414 -16.27 7.54 8.89
CA VAL A 414 -16.11 7.52 10.35
C VAL A 414 -16.57 6.16 10.86
N MET A 415 -15.82 5.56 11.77
CA MET A 415 -16.20 4.38 12.53
C MET A 415 -16.50 4.78 13.96
N LYS A 416 -17.78 4.66 14.34
CA LYS A 416 -18.25 4.87 15.70
C LYS A 416 -18.45 3.51 16.37
N GLY A 417 -17.54 3.15 17.28
CA GLY A 417 -17.46 1.80 17.85
C GLY A 417 -17.23 0.77 16.73
N ASP A 418 -18.22 -0.08 16.47
CA ASP A 418 -18.14 -1.11 15.42
C ASP A 418 -18.82 -0.72 14.09
N LYS A 419 -19.44 0.45 14.00
CA LYS A 419 -20.25 0.85 12.83
C LYS A 419 -19.51 1.87 11.98
N VAL A 420 -19.26 1.52 10.73
CA VAL A 420 -18.77 2.45 9.71
C VAL A 420 -19.95 3.25 9.15
N VAL A 421 -19.85 4.57 9.23
CA VAL A 421 -20.84 5.54 8.78
C VAL A 421 -20.27 6.47 7.71
N LYS A 422 -21.12 6.85 6.76
CA LYS A 422 -20.82 7.89 5.78
C LYS A 422 -20.86 9.25 6.49
N PRO A 423 -19.76 10.03 6.52
CA PRO A 423 -19.76 11.34 7.15
C PRO A 423 -20.67 12.31 6.39
N THR A 424 -21.35 13.14 7.17
CA THR A 424 -22.14 14.28 6.73
C THR A 424 -21.69 15.50 7.52
N GLY A 425 -22.05 16.71 7.08
CA GLY A 425 -21.71 17.94 7.83
C GLY A 425 -22.18 17.93 9.29
N ASP A 426 -23.28 17.22 9.60
CA ASP A 426 -23.83 17.07 10.96
C ASP A 426 -23.26 15.88 11.74
N THR A 427 -22.33 15.12 11.15
CA THR A 427 -21.67 14.02 11.87
C THR A 427 -20.77 14.61 12.94
N LYS A 428 -21.01 14.24 14.20
CA LYS A 428 -20.16 14.64 15.32
C LYS A 428 -19.02 13.64 15.50
N ILE A 429 -17.78 14.13 15.51
CA ILE A 429 -16.60 13.32 15.80
C ILE A 429 -16.42 13.26 17.31
N GLU A 430 -16.25 12.07 17.86
CA GLU A 430 -16.08 11.82 19.29
C GLU A 430 -14.73 11.18 19.58
N GLU A 431 -14.33 11.16 20.85
CA GLU A 431 -13.15 10.42 21.28
C GLU A 431 -13.30 8.94 20.94
N ASP A 432 -12.17 8.31 20.61
CA ASP A 432 -12.03 6.91 20.19
C ASP A 432 -12.67 6.54 18.85
N ASP A 433 -13.41 7.44 18.21
CA ASP A 433 -13.84 7.27 16.82
C ASP A 433 -12.61 7.04 15.93
N VAL A 434 -12.76 6.21 14.91
CA VAL A 434 -11.72 6.03 13.89
C VAL A 434 -12.21 6.74 12.63
N ILE A 435 -11.41 7.64 12.07
CA ILE A 435 -11.74 8.38 10.85
C ILE A 435 -10.83 7.98 9.70
N VAL A 436 -11.33 8.08 8.47
CA VAL A 436 -10.50 8.03 7.26
C VAL A 436 -10.55 9.37 6.56
N LEU A 437 -9.39 9.93 6.28
CA LEU A 437 -9.20 11.17 5.55
C LEU A 437 -8.45 10.89 4.25
N PHE A 438 -8.94 11.37 3.12
CA PHE A 438 -8.16 11.58 1.92
C PHE A 438 -7.50 12.96 2.02
N CYS A 439 -6.22 13.07 1.67
CA CYS A 439 -5.50 14.34 1.65
C CYS A 439 -4.50 14.40 0.51
N LEU A 440 -4.43 15.51 -0.20
CA LEU A 440 -3.33 15.77 -1.14
C LEU A 440 -1.99 15.87 -0.38
N ALA A 441 -0.88 15.55 -1.05
CA ALA A 441 0.43 15.47 -0.41
C ALA A 441 0.85 16.77 0.32
N GLY A 442 0.47 17.93 -0.23
CA GLY A 442 0.75 19.24 0.38
C GLY A 442 -0.01 19.51 1.68
N ASP A 443 -1.14 18.83 1.92
CA ASP A 443 -2.01 19.04 3.06
C ASP A 443 -1.78 18.04 4.20
N VAL A 444 -0.93 17.03 4.00
CA VAL A 444 -0.59 16.00 5.01
C VAL A 444 -0.12 16.61 6.34
N PRO A 445 0.79 17.62 6.37
CA PRO A 445 1.24 18.19 7.64
C PRO A 445 0.10 18.82 8.47
N GLU A 446 -0.88 19.41 7.79
CA GLU A 446 -2.03 20.03 8.45
C GLU A 446 -3.02 18.97 8.96
N VAL A 447 -3.19 17.87 8.22
CA VAL A 447 -3.94 16.70 8.70
C VAL A 447 -3.29 16.10 9.95
N GLU A 448 -1.95 15.95 9.97
CA GLU A 448 -1.25 15.49 11.17
C GLU A 448 -1.49 16.43 12.35
N ARG A 449 -1.43 17.75 12.15
CA ARG A 449 -1.72 18.75 13.19
C ARG A 449 -3.14 18.60 13.76
N LEU A 450 -4.12 18.33 12.91
CA LEU A 450 -5.51 18.07 13.34
C LEU A 450 -5.65 16.75 14.12
N LEU A 451 -4.80 15.76 13.86
CA LEU A 451 -4.79 14.46 14.53
C LEU A 451 -3.91 14.41 15.79
N GLN A 452 -3.03 15.40 15.97
CA GLN A 452 -2.15 15.50 17.13
C GLN A 452 -2.91 15.88 18.42
N VAL A 453 -2.32 15.51 19.54
CA VAL A 453 -2.76 15.90 20.88
C VAL A 453 -2.21 17.29 21.19
N SER A 454 -3.03 18.20 21.73
CA SER A 454 -2.53 19.48 22.25
C SER A 454 -1.53 19.26 23.39
N ILE A 455 -0.45 20.04 23.39
CA ILE A 455 0.71 19.93 24.32
C ILE A 455 0.33 20.26 25.78
N ASP A 456 -0.86 20.81 26.04
CA ASP A 456 -1.32 21.27 27.36
C ASP A 456 -1.63 20.15 28.39
N PHE A 457 -1.14 18.92 28.17
CA PHE A 457 -1.41 17.77 29.05
C PHE A 457 -0.17 16.96 29.49
N PHE A 458 1.04 17.48 29.26
CA PHE A 458 2.28 16.93 29.86
C PHE A 458 2.82 17.79 30.99
#